data_AF-H9FH00-F1
#
_entry.id   AF-H9FH00-F1
#
_cell.length_a   1.000
_cell.length_b   1.000
_cell.length_c   1.000
_cell.angle_alpha   90.00
_cell.angle_beta   90.00
_cell.angle_gamma   90.00
#
_symmetry.space_group_name_H-M   'P 1'
#
loop_
_entity.id
_entity.type
_entity.pdbx_description
1 polymer ?
#
loop_
_entity_poly.entity_id
_entity_poly.type
_entity_poly.pdbx_seq_one_letter_code
_entity_poly.pdbx_strand_id
1 'polypeptide(L)'
;VDLAFEQLLCRIFGEDFITTFKRQRPAAWVDLTIAFEARKRTAGPHRAGALNISLPFSFIDFYRKQRGHNVETALRRSSVNFVKWSSQGMLRMSCEAMNELFQPTVSGIIQHIETLLARPEVQGVKLLFLVGGFAESAVLQHAVQAALGARGLRVV
;
A
#
# COMPACT_ATOMS: atom_id res chain seq x y z
N VAL A 1 -0.44 3.18 -4.74
CA VAL A 1 -0.33 2.48 -3.43
C VAL A 1 -1.54 2.77 -2.53
N ASP A 2 -1.87 4.04 -2.24
CA ASP A 2 -3.00 4.38 -1.36
C ASP A 2 -4.35 3.84 -1.88
N LEU A 3 -4.58 3.91 -3.20
CA LEU A 3 -5.76 3.30 -3.83
C LEU A 3 -5.83 1.79 -3.61
N ALA A 4 -4.70 1.08 -3.70
CA ALA A 4 -4.67 -0.37 -3.46
C ALA A 4 -5.00 -0.71 -2.00
N PHE A 5 -4.59 0.15 -1.06
CA PHE A 5 -4.98 0.03 0.33
C PHE A 5 -6.48 0.26 0.53
N GLU A 6 -7.06 1.29 -0.10
CA GLU A 6 -8.51 1.52 -0.06
C GLU A 6 -9.28 0.32 -0.65
N GLN A 7 -8.84 -0.23 -1.78
CA GLN A 7 -9.43 -1.44 -2.37
C GLN A 7 -9.32 -2.67 -1.45
N LEU A 8 -8.20 -2.81 -0.73
CA LEU A 8 -8.04 -3.84 0.30
C LEU A 8 -9.09 -3.66 1.42
N LEU A 9 -9.29 -2.43 1.90
CA LEU A 9 -10.32 -2.14 2.89
C LEU A 9 -11.73 -2.43 2.35
N CYS A 10 -12.02 -2.09 1.09
CA CYS A 10 -13.30 -2.42 0.44
C CYS A 10 -13.52 -3.94 0.37
N ARG A 11 -12.48 -4.73 0.06
CA ARG A 11 -12.57 -6.20 0.03
C ARG A 11 -12.84 -6.80 1.42
N ILE A 12 -12.33 -6.19 2.49
CA ILE A 12 -12.49 -6.70 3.86
C ILE A 12 -13.82 -6.25 4.47
N PHE A 13 -14.19 -4.97 4.32
CA PHE A 13 -15.28 -4.34 5.05
C PHE A 13 -16.52 -4.01 4.19
N GLY A 14 -16.41 -4.17 2.87
CA GLY A 14 -17.43 -3.82 1.88
C GLY A 14 -17.26 -2.41 1.32
N GLU A 15 -17.45 -2.26 0.02
CA GLU A 15 -17.34 -0.97 -0.69
C GLU A 15 -18.41 0.04 -0.25
N ASP A 16 -19.64 -0.43 -0.02
CA ASP A 16 -20.76 0.35 0.50
C ASP A 16 -20.44 0.94 1.89
N PHE A 17 -19.77 0.15 2.73
CA PHE A 17 -19.32 0.59 4.04
C PHE A 17 -18.22 1.65 3.93
N ILE A 18 -17.16 1.38 3.17
CA ILE A 18 -16.03 2.31 3.03
C ILE A 18 -16.50 3.65 2.44
N THR A 19 -17.35 3.61 1.42
CA THR A 19 -17.95 4.81 0.82
C THR A 19 -18.76 5.60 1.84
N THR A 20 -19.62 4.91 2.62
CA THR A 20 -20.45 5.56 3.64
C THR A 20 -19.60 6.12 4.78
N PHE A 21 -18.55 5.41 5.20
CA PHE A 21 -17.63 5.86 6.24
C PHE A 21 -16.86 7.11 5.82
N LYS A 22 -16.30 7.14 4.59
CA LYS A 22 -15.63 8.33 4.04
C LYS A 22 -16.54 9.55 4.03
N ARG A 23 -17.83 9.37 3.69
CA ARG A 23 -18.83 10.45 3.67
C ARG A 23 -19.21 10.92 5.07
N GLN A 24 -19.46 10.01 6.02
CA GLN A 24 -20.01 10.35 7.33
C GLN A 24 -18.95 10.66 8.40
N ARG A 25 -17.72 10.17 8.21
CA ARG A 25 -16.61 10.26 9.18
C ARG A 25 -15.29 10.64 8.46
N PRO A 26 -15.25 11.76 7.71
CA PRO A 26 -14.09 12.13 6.90
C PRO A 26 -12.82 12.36 7.74
N ALA A 27 -12.93 12.92 8.94
CA ALA A 27 -11.78 13.11 9.83
C ALA A 27 -11.13 11.77 10.23
N ALA A 28 -11.94 10.78 10.59
CA ALA A 28 -11.43 9.44 10.93
C ALA A 28 -10.88 8.71 9.69
N TRP A 29 -11.41 8.98 8.50
CA TRP A 29 -10.79 8.48 7.26
C TRP A 29 -9.40 9.09 7.05
N VAL A 30 -9.25 10.41 7.28
CA VAL A 30 -7.94 11.08 7.22
C VAL A 30 -6.96 10.45 8.20
N ASP A 31 -7.34 10.25 9.46
CA ASP A 31 -6.49 9.59 10.47
C ASP A 31 -6.04 8.20 10.03
N LEU A 32 -6.94 7.41 9.44
CA LEU A 32 -6.61 6.08 8.90
C LEU A 32 -5.60 6.18 7.74
N THR A 33 -5.81 7.12 6.83
CA THR A 33 -4.88 7.31 5.70
C THR A 33 -3.51 7.80 6.16
N ILE A 34 -3.42 8.66 7.18
CA ILE A 34 -2.15 9.08 7.80
C ILE A 34 -1.45 7.90 8.46
N ALA A 35 -2.19 7.09 9.23
CA ALA A 35 -1.63 5.89 9.86
C ALA A 35 -1.08 4.91 8.82
N PHE A 36 -1.78 4.72 7.71
CA PHE A 36 -1.30 3.91 6.59
C PHE A 36 -0.07 4.52 5.92
N GLU A 37 -0.09 5.82 5.67
CA GLU A 37 1.00 6.56 5.03
C GLU A 37 2.32 6.43 5.82
N ALA A 38 2.26 6.56 7.14
CA ALA A 38 3.42 6.36 8.00
C ALA A 38 3.99 4.93 7.91
N ARG A 39 3.13 3.92 7.75
CA ARG A 39 3.54 2.53 7.53
C ARG A 39 4.09 2.30 6.13
N LYS A 40 3.50 2.94 5.12
CA LYS A 40 3.97 2.96 3.73
C LYS A 40 5.39 3.50 3.61
N ARG A 41 5.72 4.61 4.29
CA ARG A 41 7.09 5.18 4.31
C ARG A 41 8.13 4.23 4.90
N THR A 42 7.74 3.38 5.85
CA THR A 42 8.66 2.45 6.52
C THR A 42 8.66 1.04 5.91
N ALA A 43 7.91 0.82 4.82
CA ALA A 43 7.92 -0.45 4.11
C ALA A 43 9.22 -0.59 3.29
N GLY A 44 9.77 -1.80 3.23
CA GLY A 44 11.00 -2.05 2.51
C GLY A 44 11.24 -3.55 2.26
N PRO A 45 12.01 -3.90 1.22
CA PRO A 45 12.20 -5.27 0.77
C PRO A 45 12.91 -6.18 1.80
N HIS A 46 13.71 -5.59 2.70
CA HIS A 46 14.47 -6.33 3.72
C HIS A 46 13.80 -6.30 5.10
N ARG A 47 12.57 -5.78 5.20
CA ARG A 47 11.85 -5.73 6.47
C ARG A 47 11.24 -7.09 6.76
N ALA A 48 11.68 -7.73 7.85
CA ALA A 48 11.14 -9.02 8.27
C ALA A 48 9.85 -8.91 9.12
N GLY A 49 9.58 -7.74 9.71
CA GLY A 49 8.49 -7.55 10.66
C GLY A 49 7.19 -7.07 10.04
N ALA A 50 6.08 -7.73 10.40
CA ALA A 50 4.72 -7.33 10.06
C ALA A 50 4.41 -5.86 10.44
N LEU A 51 3.56 -5.22 9.64
CA LEU A 51 3.17 -3.82 9.78
C LEU A 51 1.81 -3.71 10.45
N ASN A 52 1.75 -3.02 11.59
CA ASN A 52 0.49 -2.75 12.28
C ASN A 52 -0.04 -1.37 11.91
N ILE A 53 -1.26 -1.32 11.38
CA ILE A 53 -2.00 -0.10 11.05
C ILE A 53 -3.17 0.01 12.04
N SER A 54 -3.21 1.12 12.78
CA SER A 54 -4.30 1.38 13.71
C SER A 54 -5.56 1.78 12.95
N LEU A 55 -6.68 1.11 13.22
CA LEU A 55 -7.99 1.61 12.84
C LEU A 55 -8.45 2.63 13.90
N PRO A 56 -8.89 3.84 13.50
CA PRO A 56 -9.47 4.79 14.44
C PRO A 56 -10.66 4.17 15.18
N PHE A 57 -10.87 4.53 16.45
CA PHE A 57 -12.02 4.05 17.23
C PHE A 57 -13.35 4.30 16.49
N SER A 58 -13.48 5.47 15.86
CA SER A 58 -14.66 5.81 15.05
C SER A 58 -14.89 4.84 13.89
N PHE A 59 -13.86 4.24 13.31
CA PHE A 59 -14.01 3.21 12.26
C PHE A 59 -14.59 1.93 12.86
N ILE A 60 -13.99 1.46 13.96
CA ILE A 60 -14.37 0.21 14.62
C ILE A 60 -15.80 0.27 15.14
N ASP A 61 -16.16 1.34 15.85
CA ASP A 61 -17.50 1.53 16.41
C ASP A 61 -18.55 1.69 15.30
N PHE A 62 -18.24 2.46 14.26
CA PHE A 62 -19.15 2.65 13.13
C PHE A 62 -19.40 1.36 12.36
N TYR A 63 -18.36 0.55 12.10
CA TYR A 63 -18.49 -0.77 11.48
C TYR A 63 -19.40 -1.68 12.31
N ARG A 64 -19.16 -1.76 13.62
CA ARG A 64 -19.96 -2.58 14.52
C ARG A 64 -21.44 -2.17 14.51
N LYS A 65 -21.74 -0.87 14.54
CA LYS A 65 -23.11 -0.34 14.53
C LYS A 65 -23.83 -0.64 13.21
N GLN A 66 -23.14 -0.55 12.07
CA GLN A 66 -23.77 -0.78 10.76
C GLN A 66 -23.90 -2.26 10.38
N ARG A 67 -22.93 -3.10 10.77
CA ARG A 67 -22.87 -4.51 10.34
C ARG A 67 -23.29 -5.52 11.40
N GLY A 68 -23.48 -5.08 12.64
CA GLY A 68 -23.90 -5.94 13.77
C GLY A 68 -22.82 -6.91 14.27
N HIS A 69 -21.59 -6.82 13.76
CA HIS A 69 -20.45 -7.65 14.19
C HIS A 69 -19.14 -6.85 14.16
N ASN A 70 -18.10 -7.36 14.80
CA ASN A 70 -16.83 -6.65 14.96
C ASN A 70 -15.89 -6.80 13.74
N VAL A 71 -14.87 -5.94 13.68
CA VAL A 71 -13.86 -5.91 12.60
C VAL A 71 -13.04 -7.19 12.50
N GLU A 72 -12.79 -7.87 13.63
CA GLU A 72 -12.09 -9.16 13.63
C GLU A 72 -12.91 -10.24 12.90
N THR A 73 -14.22 -10.26 13.12
CA THR A 73 -15.15 -11.17 12.44
C THR A 73 -15.18 -10.87 10.94
N ALA A 74 -15.12 -9.60 10.54
CA ALA A 74 -15.04 -9.19 9.14
C ALA A 74 -13.77 -9.74 8.47
N LEU A 75 -12.61 -9.59 9.11
CA LEU A 75 -11.34 -10.13 8.63
C LEU A 75 -11.38 -11.65 8.49
N ARG A 76 -11.91 -12.37 9.49
CA ARG A 76 -12.05 -13.83 9.45
C ARG A 76 -12.98 -14.32 8.32
N ARG A 77 -13.99 -13.53 7.95
CA ARG A 77 -14.93 -13.85 6.86
C ARG A 77 -14.42 -13.43 5.49
N SER A 78 -13.46 -12.50 5.43
CA SER A 78 -12.87 -12.05 4.18
C SER A 78 -11.99 -13.14 3.56
N SER A 79 -11.84 -13.13 2.24
CA SER A 79 -10.88 -13.99 1.53
C SER A 79 -9.43 -13.53 1.67
N VAL A 80 -9.16 -12.51 2.50
CA VAL A 80 -7.86 -11.86 2.65
C VAL A 80 -7.10 -12.49 3.82
N ASN A 81 -6.25 -13.47 3.52
CA ASN A 81 -5.57 -14.27 4.56
C ASN A 81 -4.31 -13.61 5.16
N PHE A 82 -3.78 -12.60 4.49
CA PHE A 82 -2.51 -11.95 4.83
C PHE A 82 -2.66 -10.66 5.68
N VAL A 83 -3.91 -10.32 6.03
CA VAL A 83 -4.24 -9.27 7.00
C VAL A 83 -4.93 -9.92 8.19
N LYS A 84 -4.41 -9.68 9.39
CA LYS A 84 -4.96 -10.23 10.64
C LYS A 84 -5.34 -9.12 11.60
N TRP A 85 -6.28 -9.41 12.49
CA TRP A 85 -6.54 -8.57 13.64
C TRP A 85 -5.50 -8.88 14.73
N SER A 86 -4.80 -7.86 15.22
CA SER A 86 -3.84 -8.02 16.32
C SER A 86 -4.56 -8.03 17.67
N SER A 87 -3.96 -8.67 18.68
CA SER A 87 -4.46 -8.64 20.06
C SER A 87 -4.53 -7.22 20.66
N GLN A 88 -3.80 -6.28 20.08
CA GLN A 88 -3.80 -4.86 20.45
C GLN A 88 -4.86 -4.03 19.69
N GLY A 89 -5.71 -4.66 18.89
CA GLY A 89 -6.76 -3.97 18.15
C GLY A 89 -6.30 -3.23 16.90
N MET A 90 -5.35 -3.79 16.16
CA MET A 90 -4.80 -3.18 14.93
C MET A 90 -4.88 -4.13 13.74
N LEU A 91 -4.90 -3.58 12.52
CA LEU A 91 -4.68 -4.35 11.29
C LEU A 91 -3.20 -4.71 11.20
N ARG A 92 -2.88 -6.00 11.35
CA ARG A 92 -1.53 -6.54 11.14
C ARG A 92 -1.42 -7.07 9.72
N MET A 93 -0.62 -6.41 8.90
CA MET A 93 -0.28 -6.82 7.54
C MET A 93 1.05 -7.55 7.54
N SER A 94 1.14 -8.66 6.81
CA SER A 94 2.43 -9.29 6.54
C SER A 94 3.28 -8.40 5.60
N CYS A 95 4.57 -8.71 5.48
CA CYS A 95 5.45 -7.97 4.58
C CYS A 95 5.04 -8.17 3.12
N GLU A 96 4.62 -9.39 2.77
CA GLU A 96 4.09 -9.77 1.46
C GLU A 96 2.83 -8.97 1.15
N ALA A 97 1.87 -8.91 2.08
CA ALA A 97 0.66 -8.11 1.95
C ALA A 97 0.96 -6.64 1.68
N MET A 98 1.92 -6.09 2.43
CA MET A 98 2.32 -4.70 2.23
C MET A 98 2.94 -4.53 0.84
N ASN A 99 3.86 -5.41 0.43
CA ASN A 99 4.50 -5.36 -0.88
C ASN A 99 3.49 -5.49 -2.03
N GLU A 100 2.43 -6.29 -1.88
CA GLU A 100 1.35 -6.39 -2.87
C GLU A 100 0.67 -5.04 -3.12
N LEU A 101 0.50 -4.20 -2.09
CA LEU A 101 -0.08 -2.86 -2.26
C LEU A 101 0.79 -1.94 -3.12
N PHE A 102 2.10 -2.20 -3.20
CA PHE A 102 3.02 -1.43 -4.04
C PHE A 102 3.01 -1.91 -5.49
N GLN A 103 2.76 -3.20 -5.75
CA GLN A 103 2.96 -3.81 -7.07
C GLN A 103 2.25 -3.07 -8.21
N PRO A 104 0.95 -2.70 -8.13
CA PRO A 104 0.30 -2.02 -9.25
C PRO A 104 0.97 -0.70 -9.63
N THR A 105 1.49 0.03 -8.63
CA THR A 105 2.20 1.29 -8.86
C THR A 105 3.63 1.06 -9.35
N VAL A 106 4.37 0.15 -8.71
CA VAL A 106 5.77 -0.13 -9.04
C VAL A 106 5.90 -0.74 -10.44
N SER A 107 5.09 -1.75 -10.76
CA SER A 107 5.09 -2.37 -12.09
C SER A 107 4.73 -1.37 -13.18
N GLY A 108 3.74 -0.50 -12.93
CA GLY A 108 3.38 0.56 -13.87
C GLY A 108 4.50 1.56 -14.12
N ILE A 109 5.24 1.94 -13.07
CA ILE A 109 6.43 2.82 -13.20
C ILE A 109 7.52 2.12 -14.03
N ILE A 110 7.86 0.87 -13.71
CA ILE A 110 8.91 0.12 -14.41
C ILE A 110 8.55 -0.01 -15.89
N GLN A 111 7.32 -0.45 -16.20
CA GLN A 111 6.85 -0.60 -17.57
C GLN A 111 6.90 0.73 -18.34
N HIS A 112 6.54 1.84 -17.69
CA HIS A 112 6.63 3.15 -18.30
C HIS A 112 8.07 3.54 -18.61
N ILE A 113 9.00 3.33 -17.68
CA ILE A 113 10.43 3.59 -17.89
C ILE A 113 10.98 2.72 -19.01
N GLU A 114 10.65 1.43 -19.04
CA GLU A 114 11.08 0.51 -20.10
C GLU A 114 10.59 0.97 -21.48
N THR A 115 9.33 1.42 -21.56
CA THR A 115 8.73 1.97 -22.79
C THR A 115 9.49 3.21 -23.26
N LEU A 116 9.90 4.09 -22.35
CA LEU A 116 10.70 5.26 -22.70
C LEU A 116 12.10 4.85 -23.17
N LEU A 117 12.78 3.95 -22.45
CA LEU A 117 14.11 3.46 -22.79
C LEU A 117 14.18 2.65 -24.09
N ALA A 118 13.04 2.22 -24.64
CA ALA A 118 12.95 1.60 -25.96
C ALA A 118 13.02 2.63 -27.11
N ARG A 119 12.83 3.92 -26.82
CA ARG A 119 12.83 4.97 -27.83
C ARG A 119 14.25 5.32 -28.29
N PRO A 120 14.50 5.48 -29.60
CA PRO A 120 15.82 5.80 -30.13
C PRO A 120 16.45 7.07 -29.52
N GLU A 121 15.64 8.07 -29.20
CA GLU A 121 16.07 9.39 -28.71
C GLU A 121 16.73 9.34 -27.33
N VAL A 122 16.46 8.28 -26.56
CA VAL A 122 17.02 8.07 -25.21
C VAL A 122 17.86 6.80 -25.14
N GLN A 123 18.27 6.26 -26.29
CA GLN A 123 19.24 5.17 -26.31
C GLN A 123 20.58 5.64 -25.71
N GLY A 124 21.17 4.80 -24.87
CA GLY A 124 22.47 5.07 -24.24
C GLY A 124 22.42 5.90 -22.94
N VAL A 125 21.23 6.20 -22.40
CA VAL A 125 21.10 6.78 -21.06
C VAL A 125 21.75 5.84 -20.03
N LYS A 126 22.65 6.39 -19.21
CA LYS A 126 23.38 5.66 -18.16
C LYS A 126 22.90 5.96 -16.75
N LEU A 127 22.22 7.09 -16.57
CA LEU A 127 21.80 7.60 -15.27
C LEU A 127 20.29 7.84 -15.29
N LEU A 128 19.61 7.31 -14.28
CA LEU A 128 18.20 7.53 -14.03
C LEU A 128 18.05 8.18 -12.65
N PHE A 129 17.56 9.41 -12.61
CA PHE A 129 17.29 10.12 -11.36
C PHE A 129 15.83 9.94 -10.96
N LEU A 130 15.58 9.41 -9.77
CA LEU A 130 14.23 9.33 -9.22
C LEU A 130 13.97 10.55 -8.32
N VAL A 131 12.91 11.32 -8.61
CA VAL A 131 12.58 12.55 -7.88
C VAL A 131 11.16 12.52 -7.30
N GLY A 132 10.96 13.27 -6.22
CA GLY A 132 9.69 13.40 -5.50
C GLY A 132 9.56 12.45 -4.30
N GLY A 133 8.57 12.67 -3.43
CA GLY A 133 8.49 11.96 -2.15
C GLY A 133 8.34 10.43 -2.24
N PHE A 134 7.77 9.91 -3.33
CA PHE A 134 7.68 8.45 -3.53
C PHE A 134 8.99 7.83 -4.05
N ALA A 135 9.89 8.63 -4.63
CA ALA A 135 11.22 8.18 -5.05
C ALA A 135 12.09 7.73 -3.87
N GLU A 136 11.80 8.19 -2.65
CA GLU A 136 12.45 7.78 -1.41
C GLU A 136 12.01 6.38 -0.94
N SER A 137 11.01 5.78 -1.57
CA SER A 137 10.53 4.45 -1.19
C SER A 137 11.59 3.39 -1.48
N ALA A 138 12.05 2.70 -0.41
CA ALA A 138 12.97 1.58 -0.53
C ALA A 138 12.42 0.44 -1.42
N VAL A 139 11.09 0.25 -1.43
CA VAL A 139 10.43 -0.72 -2.32
C VAL A 139 10.59 -0.32 -3.78
N LEU A 140 10.33 0.95 -4.11
CA LEU A 140 10.47 1.45 -5.47
C LEU A 140 11.93 1.42 -5.93
N GLN A 141 12.85 1.96 -5.13
CA GLN A 141 14.28 2.01 -5.48
C GLN A 141 14.84 0.62 -5.75
N HIS A 142 14.54 -0.34 -4.87
CA HIS A 142 14.97 -1.73 -5.08
C HIS A 142 14.38 -2.34 -6.35
N ALA A 143 13.09 -2.14 -6.61
CA ALA A 143 12.44 -2.70 -7.80
C ALA A 143 12.99 -2.10 -9.10
N VAL A 144 13.21 -0.77 -9.15
CA VAL A 144 13.79 -0.10 -10.32
C VAL A 144 15.24 -0.55 -10.52
N GLN A 145 16.04 -0.64 -9.44
CA GLN A 145 17.42 -1.12 -9.52
C GLN A 145 17.49 -2.58 -10.00
N ALA A 146 16.58 -3.44 -9.52
CA ALA A 146 16.52 -4.84 -9.94
C ALA A 146 16.12 -4.98 -11.41
N ALA A 147 15.12 -4.21 -11.87
CA ALA A 147 14.64 -4.29 -13.25
C ALA A 147 15.61 -3.67 -14.27
N LEU A 148 16.21 -2.52 -13.93
CA LEU A 148 16.98 -1.71 -14.90
C LEU A 148 18.49 -1.80 -14.70
N GLY A 149 18.96 -2.23 -13.54
CA GLY A 149 20.39 -2.36 -13.24
C GLY A 149 21.10 -3.34 -14.17
N ALA A 150 20.42 -4.41 -14.60
CA ALA A 150 20.94 -5.37 -15.57
C ALA A 150 21.19 -4.76 -16.97
N ARG A 151 20.59 -3.60 -17.27
CA ARG A 151 20.78 -2.86 -18.53
C ARG A 151 21.93 -1.86 -18.47
N GLY A 152 22.71 -1.87 -17.39
CA GLY A 152 23.81 -0.92 -17.17
C GLY A 152 23.35 0.50 -16.80
N LEU A 153 22.04 0.69 -16.53
CA LEU A 153 21.53 1.93 -15.95
C LEU A 153 21.85 1.98 -14.46
N ARG A 154 22.45 3.08 -14.04
CA ARG A 154 22.62 3.40 -12.62
C ARG A 154 21.45 4.28 -12.18
N VAL A 155 20.68 3.78 -11.23
CA VAL A 155 19.64 4.55 -10.54
C VAL A 155 20.33 5.41 -9.49
N VAL A 156 20.02 6.71 -9.49
CA VAL A 156 20.56 7.73 -8.58
C VAL A 156 19.42 8.35 -7.79
#